data_AF-G1Q8H6-F1
#
_entry.id   AF-G1Q8H6-F1
#
_cell.length_a   1.000
_cell.length_b   1.000
_cell.length_c   1.000
_cell.angle_alpha   90.00
_cell.angle_beta   90.00
_cell.angle_gamma   90.00
#
_symmetry.space_group_name_H-M   'P 1'
#
loop_
_entity.id
_entity.type
_entity.pdbx_description
1 polymer ?
#
loop_
_entity_poly.entity_id
_entity_poly.type
_entity_poly.pdbx_seq_one_letter_code
_entity_poly.pdbx_strand_id
1 'polypeptide(L)'
;QVLCVKLCESLKCYQAHLYSTVAPPDEVTVSYRHGLPLITLTLPSRNERCQFVVKPMLSTVGSFLQDVQNEDKGVKNAAIFTADGSEIATSTLMGFLLMNDFKLVINKITYDVQCP
;
A
#
# COMPACT_ATOMS: atom_id res chain seq x y z
N GLN A 1 28.12 24.63 11.23
CA GLN A 1 27.88 25.49 12.42
C GLN A 1 27.03 24.66 13.38
N VAL A 2 27.51 24.50 14.60
CA VAL A 2 26.95 23.58 15.60
C VAL A 2 25.75 24.24 16.26
N LEU A 3 24.56 23.66 16.14
CA LEU A 3 23.41 24.06 16.95
C LEU A 3 23.18 22.99 18.02
N CYS A 4 23.73 23.25 19.20
CA CYS A 4 23.40 22.55 20.43
C CYS A 4 22.03 23.06 20.91
N VAL A 5 21.06 22.16 21.06
CA VAL A 5 19.77 22.50 21.68
C VAL A 5 19.61 21.63 22.93
N LYS A 6 19.59 22.31 24.08
CA LYS A 6 19.36 21.75 25.41
C LYS A 6 18.04 20.97 25.44
N LEU A 7 18.08 19.74 25.95
CA LEU A 7 16.87 19.01 26.36
C LEU A 7 16.38 19.55 27.71
N CYS A 8 15.13 20.02 27.74
CA CYS A 8 14.36 20.21 28.97
C CYS A 8 13.23 19.16 28.97
N GLU A 9 13.10 18.47 30.10
CA GLU A 9 12.32 17.24 30.27
C GLU A 9 10.79 17.41 30.26
N SER A 10 10.15 16.30 29.85
CA SER A 10 8.79 15.86 30.22
C SER A 10 7.57 16.55 29.60
N LEU A 11 7.20 16.07 28.40
CA LEU A 11 5.80 15.77 28.08
C LEU A 11 5.76 14.61 27.08
N LYS A 12 4.94 13.59 27.36
CA LYS A 12 4.73 12.42 26.49
C LYS A 12 4.07 12.87 25.17
N CYS A 13 4.87 13.25 24.20
CA CYS A 13 4.42 13.47 22.83
C CYS A 13 4.51 12.13 22.09
N TYR A 14 3.37 11.71 21.53
CA TYR A 14 3.28 10.63 20.55
C TYR A 14 4.43 10.75 19.56
N GLN A 15 5.13 9.63 19.37
CA GLN A 15 6.35 9.51 18.59
C GLN A 15 6.11 9.96 17.15
N ALA A 16 6.33 11.25 16.86
CA ALA A 16 6.40 11.75 15.51
C ALA A 16 7.74 11.27 14.91
N HIS A 17 7.75 10.03 14.44
CA HIS A 17 8.84 9.51 13.61
C HIS A 17 8.82 10.22 12.26
N LEU A 18 9.39 11.42 12.21
CA LEU A 18 9.83 12.02 10.96
C LEU A 18 11.15 11.37 10.56
N TYR A 19 11.07 10.13 10.09
CA TYR A 19 12.13 9.49 9.34
C TYR A 19 11.66 9.32 7.91
N SER A 20 12.23 10.10 6.98
CA SER A 20 12.16 9.78 5.56
C SER A 20 13.17 8.66 5.31
N THR A 21 12.83 7.45 5.75
CA THR A 21 13.39 6.24 5.16
C THR A 21 12.64 6.01 3.87
N VAL A 22 13.37 5.89 2.75
CA VAL A 22 12.80 5.34 1.52
C VAL A 22 12.14 4.02 1.90
N ALA A 23 10.82 3.93 1.71
CA ALA A 23 10.05 2.70 1.92
C ALA A 23 10.84 1.54 1.30
N PRO A 24 11.03 0.41 2.01
CA PRO A 24 11.72 -0.74 1.45
C PRO A 24 11.18 -1.08 0.06
N PRO A 25 12.04 -1.53 -0.87
CA PRO A 25 11.60 -1.88 -2.23
C PRO A 25 10.43 -2.87 -2.23
N ASP A 26 10.32 -3.70 -1.19
CA ASP A 26 9.30 -4.74 -1.10
C ASP A 26 8.02 -4.27 -0.37
N GLU A 27 7.91 -3.00 0.00
CA GLU A 27 6.76 -2.48 0.75
C GLU A 27 5.65 -1.99 -0.18
N VAL A 28 4.42 -2.46 0.10
CA VAL A 28 3.19 -1.96 -0.52
C VAL A 28 2.54 -0.96 0.43
N THR A 29 2.35 0.28 -0.03
CA THR A 29 1.85 1.38 0.80
C THR A 29 0.58 1.97 0.22
N VAL A 30 -0.38 2.32 1.08
CA VAL A 30 -1.55 3.11 0.72
C VAL A 30 -1.37 4.54 1.26
N SER A 31 -1.51 5.53 0.38
CA SER A 31 -1.49 6.95 0.77
C SER A 31 -2.65 7.68 0.12
N TYR A 32 -3.01 8.86 0.63
CA TYR A 32 -4.06 9.67 0.03
C TYR A 32 -3.47 10.96 -0.55
N ARG A 33 -3.74 11.21 -1.83
CA ARG A 33 -3.35 12.45 -2.51
C ARG A 33 -4.57 13.07 -3.16
N HIS A 34 -4.84 14.33 -2.84
CA HIS A 34 -5.99 15.08 -3.36
C HIS A 34 -7.34 14.36 -3.15
N GLY A 35 -7.49 13.66 -2.02
CA GLY A 35 -8.71 12.93 -1.66
C GLY A 35 -8.87 11.56 -2.33
N LEU A 36 -7.88 11.11 -3.12
CA LEU A 36 -7.90 9.80 -3.76
C LEU A 36 -6.85 8.87 -3.13
N PRO A 37 -7.19 7.60 -2.87
CA PRO A 37 -6.21 6.60 -2.47
C PRO A 37 -5.24 6.30 -3.61
N LEU A 38 -3.98 6.15 -3.23
CA LEU A 38 -2.84 5.87 -4.07
C LEU A 38 -2.11 4.66 -3.51
N ILE A 39 -2.23 3.53 -4.21
CA ILE A 39 -1.54 2.30 -3.85
C ILE A 39 -0.20 2.30 -4.56
N THR A 40 0.89 2.20 -3.81
CA THR A 40 2.24 2.11 -4.37
C THR A 40 2.80 0.72 -4.10
N LEU A 41 3.25 0.05 -5.15
CA LEU A 41 3.87 -1.29 -5.07
C LEU A 41 5.02 -1.40 -6.05
N THR A 42 5.95 -2.30 -5.78
CA THR A 42 7.08 -2.56 -6.66
C THR A 42 6.75 -3.70 -7.61
N LEU A 43 6.85 -3.42 -8.90
CA LEU A 43 6.48 -4.36 -9.95
C LEU A 43 7.58 -5.41 -10.16
N PRO A 44 7.24 -6.71 -10.16
CA PRO A 44 8.21 -7.80 -10.08
C PRO A 44 9.15 -7.90 -11.30
N SER A 45 8.74 -7.50 -12.50
CA SER A 45 9.58 -7.66 -13.70
C SER A 45 10.77 -6.71 -13.74
N ARG A 46 10.59 -5.50 -13.21
CA ARG A 46 11.55 -4.39 -13.35
C ARG A 46 12.07 -3.86 -12.02
N ASN A 47 11.52 -4.34 -10.90
CA ASN A 47 11.81 -3.83 -9.57
C ASN A 47 11.62 -2.30 -9.47
N GLU A 48 10.61 -1.79 -10.17
CA GLU A 48 10.27 -0.37 -10.22
C GLU A 48 9.01 -0.10 -9.41
N ARG A 49 9.03 0.97 -8.63
CA ARG A 49 7.87 1.46 -7.87
C ARG A 49 6.83 2.04 -8.84
N CYS A 50 5.64 1.47 -8.83
CA CYS A 50 4.50 1.95 -9.61
C CYS A 50 3.38 2.41 -8.67
N GLN A 51 2.63 3.42 -9.11
CA GLN A 51 1.55 4.03 -8.35
C GLN A 51 0.22 3.85 -9.08
N PHE A 52 -0.78 3.35 -8.36
CA PHE A 52 -2.13 3.14 -8.86
C PHE A 52 -3.08 4.06 -8.12
N VAL A 53 -3.66 5.02 -8.85
CA VAL A 53 -4.71 5.89 -8.31
C VAL A 53 -6.02 5.11 -8.32
N VAL A 54 -6.64 4.96 -7.16
CA VAL A 54 -7.87 4.20 -6.99
C VAL A 54 -9.06 5.15 -6.88
N LYS A 55 -10.20 4.76 -7.46
CA LYS A 55 -11.48 5.48 -7.31
C LYS A 55 -12.41 4.62 -6.46
N PRO A 56 -12.46 4.80 -5.12
CA PRO A 56 -13.12 3.88 -4.20
C PRO A 56 -14.53 3.42 -4.58
N MET A 57 -15.33 4.31 -5.16
CA MET A 57 -16.72 4.08 -5.52
C MET A 57 -16.92 3.54 -6.95
N LEU A 58 -15.87 3.49 -7.77
CA LEU A 58 -15.94 3.17 -9.19
C LEU A 58 -15.02 2.01 -9.61
N SER A 59 -14.07 1.62 -8.77
CA SER A 59 -13.16 0.50 -9.01
C SER A 59 -13.42 -0.64 -8.04
N THR A 60 -13.21 -1.86 -8.51
CA THR A 60 -13.26 -3.08 -7.70
C THR A 60 -11.87 -3.65 -7.47
N VAL A 61 -11.76 -4.63 -6.57
CA VAL A 61 -10.56 -5.46 -6.40
C VAL A 61 -10.10 -6.03 -7.75
N GLY A 62 -11.04 -6.58 -8.53
CA GLY A 62 -10.75 -7.17 -9.83
C GLY A 62 -10.17 -6.17 -10.83
N SER A 63 -10.76 -4.97 -10.95
CA SER A 63 -10.22 -3.94 -11.86
C SER A 63 -8.82 -3.50 -11.44
N PHE A 64 -8.58 -3.33 -10.13
CA PHE A 64 -7.25 -2.98 -9.64
C PHE A 64 -6.21 -4.07 -9.94
N LEU A 65 -6.52 -5.34 -9.68
CA LEU A 65 -5.61 -6.46 -9.99
C LEU A 65 -5.36 -6.58 -11.50
N GLN A 66 -6.37 -6.29 -12.32
CA GLN A 66 -6.22 -6.25 -13.78
C GLN A 66 -5.30 -5.10 -14.22
N ASP A 67 -5.41 -3.92 -13.62
CA ASP A 67 -4.52 -2.79 -13.90
C ASP A 67 -3.06 -3.15 -13.58
N VAL A 68 -2.81 -3.82 -12.45
CA VAL A 68 -1.47 -4.32 -12.07
C VAL A 68 -0.93 -5.32 -13.09
N GLN A 69 -1.75 -6.28 -13.55
CA GLN A 69 -1.37 -7.26 -14.58
C GLN A 69 -1.18 -6.64 -15.97
N ASN A 70 -1.90 -5.56 -16.26
CA ASN A 70 -1.75 -4.83 -17.52
C ASN A 70 -0.42 -4.08 -17.56
N GLU A 71 -0.05 -3.46 -16.44
CA GLU A 71 1.20 -2.71 -16.28
C GLU A 71 2.44 -3.63 -16.23
N ASP A 72 2.32 -4.82 -15.66
CA ASP A 72 3.44 -5.78 -15.58
C ASP A 72 3.03 -7.20 -16.00
N LYS A 73 3.51 -7.63 -17.17
CA LYS A 73 3.29 -8.98 -17.73
C LYS A 73 4.00 -10.11 -16.97
N GLY A 74 4.90 -9.79 -16.06
CA GLY A 74 5.49 -10.75 -15.11
C GLY A 74 4.55 -11.10 -13.94
N VAL A 75 3.48 -10.34 -13.75
CA VAL A 75 2.41 -10.70 -12.81
C VAL A 75 1.51 -11.74 -13.46
N LYS A 76 1.70 -13.02 -13.10
CA LYS A 76 0.94 -14.15 -13.63
C LYS A 76 -0.35 -14.38 -12.85
N ASN A 77 -0.27 -14.25 -11.54
CA ASN A 77 -1.39 -14.39 -10.62
C ASN A 77 -1.34 -13.24 -9.62
N ALA A 78 -2.50 -12.66 -9.32
CA ALA A 78 -2.63 -11.69 -8.25
C ALA A 78 -3.99 -11.86 -7.58
N ALA A 79 -4.02 -11.77 -6.26
CA ALA A 79 -5.23 -11.91 -5.45
C ALA A 79 -5.12 -11.09 -4.18
N ILE A 80 -6.27 -10.77 -3.58
CA ILE A 80 -6.35 -10.04 -2.32
C ILE A 80 -6.99 -10.95 -1.28
N PHE A 81 -6.41 -10.94 -0.08
CA PHE A 81 -6.92 -11.69 1.06
C PHE A 81 -7.14 -10.74 2.24
N THR A 82 -8.07 -11.10 3.11
CA THR A 82 -8.19 -10.48 4.43
C THR A 82 -6.98 -10.84 5.32
N ALA A 83 -6.82 -10.15 6.44
CA ALA A 83 -5.73 -10.41 7.38
C ALA A 83 -5.73 -11.86 7.93
N ASP A 84 -6.91 -12.48 8.07
CA ASP A 84 -7.12 -13.88 8.47
C ASP A 84 -6.91 -14.90 7.34
N GLY A 85 -6.66 -14.45 6.10
CA GLY A 85 -6.31 -15.30 4.96
C GLY A 85 -7.49 -15.75 4.10
N SER A 86 -8.67 -15.15 4.27
CA SER A 86 -9.83 -15.40 3.40
C SER A 86 -9.72 -14.58 2.11
N GLU A 87 -9.95 -15.19 0.94
CA GLU A 87 -9.86 -14.48 -0.35
C GLU A 87 -11.01 -13.46 -0.48
N ILE A 88 -10.67 -12.24 -0.90
CA ILE A 88 -11.64 -11.17 -1.15
C ILE A 88 -12.11 -11.25 -2.60
N ALA A 89 -13.43 -11.30 -2.79
CA ALA A 89 -14.03 -11.36 -4.11
C ALA A 89 -13.62 -10.19 -5.01
N THR A 90 -13.38 -10.48 -6.29
CA THR A 90 -12.99 -9.48 -7.30
C THR A 90 -14.06 -8.42 -7.56
N SER A 91 -15.32 -8.69 -7.22
CA SER A 91 -16.44 -7.74 -7.31
C SER A 91 -16.51 -6.76 -6.14
N THR A 92 -15.74 -6.97 -5.05
CA THR A 92 -15.70 -6.05 -3.91
C THR A 92 -15.20 -4.69 -4.36
N LEU A 93 -15.92 -3.62 -3.99
CA LEU A 93 -15.49 -2.25 -4.25
C LEU A 93 -14.21 -1.94 -3.48
N MET A 94 -13.31 -1.18 -4.10
CA MET A 94 -12.08 -0.73 -3.45
C MET A 94 -12.37 0.11 -2.20
N GLY A 95 -13.49 0.84 -2.16
CA GLY A 95 -13.92 1.55 -0.97
C GLY A 95 -14.14 0.65 0.25
N PHE A 96 -14.65 -0.56 0.07
CA PHE A 96 -14.81 -1.52 1.18
C PHE A 96 -13.49 -2.20 1.53
N LEU A 97 -12.65 -2.51 0.54
CA LEU A 97 -11.33 -3.07 0.78
C LEU A 97 -10.50 -2.15 1.69
N LEU A 98 -10.46 -0.86 1.36
CA LEU A 98 -9.62 0.14 2.02
C LEU A 98 -10.10 0.51 3.44
N MET A 99 -11.17 -0.11 3.95
CA MET A 99 -11.62 0.08 5.35
C MET A 99 -10.80 -0.77 6.34
N ASN A 100 -10.09 -1.78 5.87
CA ASN A 100 -9.33 -2.69 6.72
C ASN A 100 -7.98 -3.00 6.06
N ASP A 101 -7.03 -3.43 6.88
CA ASP A 101 -5.78 -4.00 6.39
C ASP A 101 -6.06 -5.28 5.59
N PHE A 102 -5.24 -5.52 4.57
CA PHE A 102 -5.39 -6.66 3.69
C PHE A 102 -4.03 -7.20 3.26
N LYS A 103 -4.03 -8.38 2.66
CA LYS A 103 -2.85 -9.01 2.06
C LYS A 103 -2.99 -8.98 0.56
N LEU A 104 -2.02 -8.37 -0.12
CA LEU A 104 -1.89 -8.47 -1.57
C LEU A 104 -0.94 -9.60 -1.90
N VAL A 105 -1.38 -10.58 -2.67
CA VAL A 105 -0.53 -11.68 -3.14
C VAL A 105 -0.27 -11.48 -4.61
N ILE A 106 1.01 -11.36 -4.99
CA ILE A 106 1.46 -11.31 -6.38
C ILE A 106 2.37 -12.51 -6.61
N ASN A 107 1.98 -13.38 -7.54
CA ASN A 107 2.63 -14.66 -7.82
C ASN A 107 2.72 -15.56 -6.57
N LYS A 108 3.84 -15.50 -5.84
CA LYS A 108 4.08 -16.28 -4.61
C LYS A 108 4.53 -15.40 -3.44
N ILE A 109 4.50 -14.08 -3.63
CA ILE A 109 4.93 -13.10 -2.64
C ILE A 109 3.68 -12.49 -2.04
N THR A 110 3.64 -12.46 -0.71
CA THR A 110 2.55 -11.86 0.07
C THR A 110 3.04 -10.55 0.66
N TYR A 111 2.26 -9.49 0.45
CA TYR A 111 2.50 -8.17 1.00
C TYR A 111 1.41 -7.84 2.00
N ASP A 112 1.81 -7.50 3.22
CA ASP A 112 0.92 -6.92 4.22
C ASP A 112 0.70 -5.44 3.87
N VAL A 113 -0.56 -5.06 3.66
CA VAL A 113 -0.93 -3.70 3.30
C VAL A 113 -1.71 -3.08 4.43
N GLN A 114 -1.12 -2.03 5.03
CA GLN A 114 -1.75 -1.25 6.06
C GLN A 114 -2.52 -0.08 5.45
N CYS A 115 -3.80 0.02 5.79
CA CYS A 115 -4.67 1.11 5.37
C CYS A 115 -4.59 2.27 6.40
N PRO A 116 -4.49 3.55 5.97
CA PRO A 116 -4.46 4.72 6.85
C PRO A 116 -5.72 4.94 7.69
#